data_AF-A0A3D6CBW8-F1
#
_entry.id   AF-A0A3D6CBW8-F1
#
_cell.length_a   1.000
_cell.length_b   1.000
_cell.length_c   1.000
_cell.angle_alpha   90.00
_cell.angle_beta   90.00
_cell.angle_gamma   90.00
#
_symmetry.space_group_name_H-M   'P 1'
#
loop_
_entity.id
_entity.type
_entity.pdbx_description
1 polymer ?
#
loop_
_entity_poly.entity_id
_entity_poly.type
_entity_poly.pdbx_seq_one_letter_code
_entity_poly.pdbx_strand_id
1 'polypeptide(L)'
;MATKTNKTACKPSSLLRSFRYLLWPFSFLYGILIRGRNWLFDKQILSSASFNFPIICVGNLAVGGTGKTPMTEYLVTLLYGRYRVATLSRGYKRKTKGFAIADDKTTAIDIGDEPMQFHQKFPGITVAVGEERIVAIPQILHLRPETNVIILDDAFQHRHVKAGLNILLTDYKNLFTRDLMLPAGDLRDVPSSSRRAEIIVVTKCPSDMTEQEKNNIITEINPKPHQKIYFAEIVYDQPYHVFSQQPGQLHTEQQVLLLCGIANPKPLKDFLTKH
;
A
#
# COMPACT_ATOMS: atom_id res chain seq x y z
N MET A 1 -14.04 -45.54 -4.27
CA MET A 1 -14.80 -44.97 -5.40
C MET A 1 -14.09 -43.71 -5.85
N ALA A 2 -13.63 -43.66 -7.10
CA ALA A 2 -12.75 -42.62 -7.61
C ALA A 2 -13.51 -41.33 -7.93
N THR A 3 -13.17 -40.22 -7.26
CA THR A 3 -13.63 -38.88 -7.63
C THR A 3 -12.44 -38.04 -8.09
N LYS A 4 -12.39 -37.84 -9.41
CA LYS A 4 -11.50 -36.91 -10.11
C LYS A 4 -11.68 -35.50 -9.53
N THR A 5 -10.64 -34.97 -8.90
CA THR A 5 -10.53 -33.54 -8.57
C THR A 5 -10.12 -32.77 -9.81
N ASN A 6 -11.11 -32.17 -10.49
CA ASN A 6 -10.88 -31.20 -11.56
C ASN A 6 -10.20 -29.96 -10.97
N LYS A 7 -8.90 -29.81 -11.23
CA LYS A 7 -8.14 -28.56 -11.08
C LYS A 7 -8.67 -27.51 -12.07
N THR A 8 -9.68 -26.74 -11.68
CA THR A 8 -9.99 -25.47 -12.36
C THR A 8 -9.21 -24.34 -11.70
N ALA A 9 -7.90 -24.34 -11.96
CA ALA A 9 -7.14 -23.11 -11.86
C ALA A 9 -7.70 -22.16 -12.94
N CYS A 10 -8.42 -21.13 -12.53
CA CYS A 10 -8.81 -20.04 -13.41
C CYS A 10 -7.54 -19.31 -13.87
N LYS A 11 -6.90 -19.81 -14.92
CA LYS A 11 -5.94 -19.05 -15.72
C LYS A 11 -6.73 -17.87 -16.29
N PRO A 12 -6.22 -16.64 -16.25
CA PRO A 12 -6.83 -15.54 -16.97
C PRO A 12 -6.95 -15.97 -18.43
N SER A 13 -8.17 -15.85 -18.99
CA SER A 13 -8.47 -16.23 -20.36
C SER A 13 -7.46 -15.57 -21.32
N SER A 14 -6.98 -16.33 -22.30
CA SER A 14 -6.02 -15.89 -23.32
C SER A 14 -6.46 -14.60 -24.05
N LEU A 15 -7.75 -14.31 -24.06
CA LEU A 15 -8.39 -13.11 -24.61
C LEU A 15 -7.98 -11.80 -23.92
N LEU A 16 -7.81 -11.79 -22.59
CA LEU A 16 -7.43 -10.59 -21.84
C LEU A 16 -5.95 -10.21 -22.04
N ARG A 17 -5.07 -11.20 -22.30
CA ARG A 17 -3.67 -10.93 -22.64
C ARG A 17 -3.53 -10.25 -24.01
N SER A 18 -4.33 -10.65 -24.99
CA SER A 18 -4.32 -10.04 -26.33
C SER A 18 -4.74 -8.57 -26.32
N PHE A 19 -5.68 -8.17 -25.45
CA PHE A 19 -6.08 -6.77 -25.30
C PHE A 19 -4.98 -5.88 -24.70
N ARG A 20 -4.13 -6.42 -23.83
CA ARG A 20 -2.99 -5.68 -23.25
C ARG A 20 -1.95 -5.30 -24.30
N TYR A 21 -1.77 -6.10 -25.34
CA TYR A 21 -0.87 -5.77 -26.46
C TYR A 21 -1.41 -4.59 -27.28
N LEU A 22 -2.73 -4.50 -27.48
CA LEU A 22 -3.36 -3.36 -28.16
C LEU A 22 -3.21 -2.05 -27.35
N LEU A 23 -3.13 -2.15 -26.03
CA LEU A 23 -2.93 -1.03 -25.10
C LEU A 23 -1.47 -0.65 -24.89
N TRP A 24 -0.53 -1.41 -25.45
CA TRP A 24 0.90 -1.15 -25.32
C TRP A 24 1.35 0.24 -25.82
N PRO A 25 0.92 0.75 -27.00
CA PRO A 25 1.29 2.10 -27.44
C PRO A 25 0.81 3.20 -26.49
N PHE A 26 -0.39 3.06 -25.90
CA PHE A 26 -0.89 4.00 -24.90
C PHE A 26 -0.05 3.97 -23.62
N SER A 27 0.47 2.79 -23.26
CA SER A 27 1.33 2.62 -22.09
C SER A 27 2.70 3.23 -22.29
N PHE A 28 3.23 3.16 -23.51
CA PHE A 28 4.45 3.84 -23.89
C PHE A 28 4.30 5.36 -23.79
N LEU A 29 3.21 5.91 -24.35
CA LEU A 29 2.91 7.34 -24.27
C LEU A 29 2.72 7.81 -22.81
N TYR A 30 1.97 7.06 -22.00
CA TYR A 30 1.82 7.33 -20.57
C TYR A 30 3.18 7.32 -19.85
N GLY A 31 4.02 6.33 -20.16
CA GLY A 31 5.38 6.25 -19.65
C GLY A 31 6.25 7.46 -20.01
N ILE A 32 6.11 8.03 -21.22
CA ILE A 32 6.81 9.26 -21.61
C ILE A 32 6.33 10.44 -20.77
N LEU A 33 5.01 10.61 -20.62
CA LEU A 33 4.44 11.70 -19.81
C LEU A 33 4.92 11.65 -18.36
N ILE A 34 4.92 10.46 -17.75
CA ILE A 34 5.40 10.29 -16.37
C ILE A 34 6.91 10.53 -16.27
N ARG A 35 7.72 10.07 -17.23
CA ARG A 35 9.17 10.38 -17.27
C ARG A 35 9.41 11.88 -17.39
N GLY A 36 8.69 12.57 -18.29
CA GLY A 36 8.78 14.02 -18.45
C GLY A 36 8.42 14.75 -17.16
N ARG A 37 7.29 14.40 -16.53
CA ARG A 37 6.89 14.94 -15.22
C ARG A 37 7.99 14.72 -14.17
N ASN A 38 8.52 13.51 -14.07
CA ASN A 38 9.56 13.19 -13.09
C ASN A 38 10.85 13.96 -13.36
N TRP A 39 11.24 14.12 -14.61
CA TRP A 39 12.38 14.94 -15.01
C TRP A 39 12.19 16.41 -14.64
N LEU A 40 10.99 16.98 -14.79
CA LEU A 40 10.68 18.35 -14.36
C LEU A 40 10.86 18.54 -12.85
N PHE A 41 10.46 17.55 -12.03
CA PHE A 41 10.72 17.56 -10.60
C PHE A 41 12.22 17.40 -10.28
N ASP A 42 12.93 16.53 -11.00
CA ASP A 42 14.37 16.30 -10.80
C ASP A 42 15.18 17.56 -11.15
N LYS A 43 14.73 18.32 -12.16
CA LYS A 43 15.27 19.63 -12.55
C LYS A 43 14.76 20.79 -11.70
N GLN A 44 13.93 20.53 -10.69
CA GLN A 44 13.35 21.55 -9.80
C GLN A 44 12.51 22.61 -10.53
N ILE A 45 12.05 22.33 -11.76
CA ILE A 45 11.10 23.19 -12.49
C ILE A 45 9.73 23.11 -11.82
N LEU A 46 9.34 21.91 -11.39
CA LEU A 46 8.20 21.72 -10.49
C LEU A 46 8.66 21.80 -9.03
N SER A 47 7.96 22.58 -8.22
CA SER A 47 8.32 22.81 -6.83
C SER A 47 8.04 21.59 -5.95
N SER A 48 8.92 21.38 -4.98
CA SER A 48 8.75 20.38 -3.93
C SER A 48 9.11 21.01 -2.59
N ALA A 49 8.22 20.89 -1.61
CA ALA A 49 8.44 21.37 -0.26
C ALA A 49 9.06 20.28 0.61
N SER A 50 10.11 20.65 1.35
CA SER A 50 10.61 19.89 2.49
C SER A 50 10.10 20.54 3.76
N PHE A 51 9.72 19.71 4.73
CA PHE A 51 9.36 20.18 6.06
C PHE A 51 10.48 19.83 7.02
N ASN A 52 10.84 20.75 7.92
CA ASN A 52 11.76 20.46 9.02
C ASN A 52 11.04 19.68 10.13
N PHE A 53 10.44 18.55 9.76
CA PHE A 53 9.58 17.73 10.59
C PHE A 53 9.66 16.26 10.14
N PRO A 54 9.66 15.27 11.06
CA PRO A 54 9.71 13.87 10.69
C PRO A 54 8.50 13.43 9.86
N ILE A 55 8.74 13.12 8.59
CA ILE A 55 7.71 12.61 7.66
C ILE A 55 8.18 11.28 7.08
N ILE A 56 7.34 10.26 7.23
CA ILE A 56 7.53 8.93 6.63
C ILE A 56 6.50 8.76 5.52
N CYS A 57 6.93 8.47 4.31
CA CYS A 57 6.07 8.21 3.17
C CYS A 57 6.01 6.71 2.90
N VAL A 58 4.80 6.15 2.85
CA VAL A 58 4.54 4.79 2.39
C VAL A 58 3.82 4.86 1.05
N GLY A 59 4.28 4.08 0.09
CA GLY A 59 3.55 3.97 -1.18
C GLY A 59 4.11 2.89 -2.10
N ASN A 60 3.60 2.87 -3.32
CA ASN A 60 3.97 1.88 -4.33
C ASN A 60 4.00 2.48 -5.74
N LEU A 61 4.60 1.75 -6.69
CA LEU A 61 4.62 2.16 -8.10
C LEU A 61 3.43 1.63 -8.90
N ALA A 62 2.72 0.61 -8.41
CA ALA A 62 1.62 -0.05 -9.12
C ALA A 62 0.23 0.34 -8.60
N VAL A 63 -0.83 0.19 -9.39
CA VAL A 63 -2.20 0.07 -8.87
C VAL A 63 -2.37 -1.31 -8.23
N GLY A 64 -3.25 -1.39 -7.24
CA GLY A 64 -3.54 -2.63 -6.52
C GLY A 64 -2.94 -2.69 -5.11
N GLY A 65 -3.32 -3.74 -4.38
CA GLY A 65 -3.00 -3.88 -2.97
C GLY A 65 -1.60 -4.45 -2.76
N THR A 66 -0.58 -3.60 -2.67
CA THR A 66 0.81 -4.00 -2.33
C THR A 66 1.07 -4.02 -0.82
N GLY A 67 0.03 -4.22 0.01
CA GLY A 67 0.19 -4.25 1.47
C GLY A 67 0.44 -2.90 2.14
N LYS A 68 -0.01 -1.78 1.53
CA LYS A 68 0.12 -0.43 2.13
C LYS A 68 -0.57 -0.31 3.47
N THR A 69 -1.85 -0.66 3.56
CA THR A 69 -2.62 -0.55 4.80
C THR A 69 -1.98 -1.34 5.94
N PRO A 70 -1.61 -2.63 5.77
CA PRO A 70 -0.84 -3.36 6.79
C PRO A 70 0.52 -2.73 7.14
N MET A 71 1.26 -2.18 6.15
CA MET A 71 2.54 -1.54 6.42
C MET A 71 2.38 -0.24 7.23
N THR A 72 1.43 0.62 6.83
CA THR A 72 1.09 1.84 7.56
C THR A 72 0.66 1.51 8.98
N GLU A 73 -0.16 0.47 9.15
CA GLU A 73 -0.56 -0.04 10.46
C GLU A 73 0.62 -0.51 11.31
N TYR A 74 1.55 -1.27 10.72
CA TYR A 74 2.77 -1.71 11.38
C TYR A 74 3.61 -0.53 11.86
N LEU A 75 3.78 0.51 11.02
CA LEU A 75 4.52 1.72 11.41
C LEU A 75 3.82 2.51 12.50
N VAL A 76 2.49 2.65 12.41
CA VAL A 76 1.69 3.27 13.47
C VAL A 76 1.92 2.53 14.78
N THR A 77 1.77 1.20 14.78
CA THR A 77 1.94 0.35 15.97
C THR A 77 3.35 0.43 16.55
N LEU A 78 4.38 0.41 15.69
CA LEU A 78 5.79 0.51 16.09
C LEU A 78 6.11 1.85 16.79
N LEU A 79 5.45 2.92 16.36
CA LEU A 79 5.66 4.28 16.88
C LEU A 79 4.66 4.64 18.00
N TYR A 80 3.58 3.88 18.12
CA TYR A 80 2.53 4.08 19.11
C TYR A 80 3.10 4.00 20.52
N GLY A 81 2.66 4.90 21.40
CA GLY A 81 3.12 5.00 22.79
C GLY A 81 4.48 5.70 22.98
N ARG A 82 5.32 5.79 21.94
CA ARG A 82 6.61 6.53 21.99
C ARG A 82 6.52 7.91 21.36
N TYR A 83 5.67 8.06 20.35
CA TYR A 83 5.51 9.29 19.58
C TYR A 83 4.03 9.63 19.40
N ARG A 84 3.72 10.91 19.29
CA ARG A 84 2.43 11.41 18.81
C ARG A 84 2.40 11.29 17.28
N VAL A 85 1.78 10.22 16.80
CA VAL A 85 1.71 9.89 15.38
C VAL A 85 0.50 10.57 14.75
N ALA A 86 0.68 11.13 13.56
CA ALA A 86 -0.40 11.49 12.67
C ALA A 86 -0.33 10.69 11.36
N THR A 87 -1.46 10.19 10.87
CA THR A 87 -1.57 9.62 9.52
C THR A 87 -2.20 10.65 8.59
N LEU A 88 -1.73 10.72 7.36
CA LEU A 88 -2.29 11.59 6.33
C LEU A 88 -2.45 10.84 5.02
N SER A 89 -3.70 10.56 4.67
CA SER A 89 -4.07 9.92 3.41
C SER A 89 -4.83 10.87 2.49
N ARG A 90 -5.21 10.37 1.30
CA ARG A 90 -6.02 11.15 0.34
C ARG A 90 -7.50 11.14 0.73
N GLY A 91 -7.94 10.13 1.47
CA GLY A 91 -9.36 9.85 1.71
C GLY A 91 -10.08 9.40 0.44
N TYR A 92 -9.68 8.24 -0.11
CA TYR A 92 -10.26 7.72 -1.35
C TYR A 92 -11.77 7.47 -1.22
N LYS A 93 -12.55 7.87 -2.24
CA LYS A 93 -14.02 7.73 -2.33
C LYS A 93 -14.84 8.43 -1.22
N ARG A 94 -14.24 9.28 -0.38
CA ARG A 94 -14.98 10.09 0.59
C ARG A 94 -15.84 11.16 -0.11
N LYS A 95 -16.90 11.61 0.56
CA LYS A 95 -17.77 12.70 0.06
C LYS A 95 -17.21 14.10 0.32
N THR A 96 -16.48 14.28 1.43
CA THR A 96 -15.87 15.57 1.76
C THR A 96 -14.68 15.88 0.84
N LYS A 97 -14.32 17.15 0.75
CA LYS A 97 -13.14 17.61 -0.01
C LYS A 97 -12.28 18.48 0.88
N GLY A 98 -11.00 18.60 0.54
CA GLY A 98 -10.06 19.41 1.29
C GLY A 98 -9.60 18.73 2.58
N PHE A 99 -8.99 19.50 3.45
CA PHE A 99 -8.41 18.97 4.67
C PHE A 99 -9.47 18.65 5.74
N ALA A 100 -9.34 17.50 6.40
CA ALA A 100 -10.11 17.15 7.59
C ALA A 100 -9.29 16.27 8.54
N ILE A 101 -9.58 16.40 9.84
CA ILE A 101 -9.09 15.51 10.91
C ILE A 101 -10.29 14.73 11.44
N ALA A 102 -10.12 13.43 11.66
CA ALA A 102 -11.14 12.58 12.23
C ALA A 102 -11.42 12.94 13.70
N ASP A 103 -12.70 12.91 14.07
CA ASP A 103 -13.23 13.06 15.42
C ASP A 103 -14.29 11.99 15.70
N ASP A 104 -14.84 11.99 16.92
CA ASP A 104 -15.82 10.99 17.38
C ASP A 104 -17.12 10.95 16.53
N LYS A 105 -17.40 12.00 15.76
CA LYS A 105 -18.58 12.09 14.88
C LYS A 105 -18.27 11.75 13.43
N THR A 106 -16.99 11.58 13.10
CA THR A 106 -16.52 11.35 11.75
C THR A 106 -16.91 9.94 11.29
N THR A 107 -17.35 9.83 10.05
CA THR A 107 -17.74 8.55 9.46
C THR A 107 -16.82 8.14 8.30
N ALA A 108 -16.90 6.88 7.89
CA ALA A 108 -16.22 6.39 6.69
C ALA A 108 -16.67 7.13 5.41
N ILE A 109 -17.89 7.68 5.38
CA ILE A 109 -18.37 8.51 4.26
C ILE A 109 -17.58 9.82 4.19
N ASP A 110 -17.15 10.35 5.34
CA ASP A 110 -16.49 11.65 5.45
C ASP A 110 -15.01 11.58 5.13
N ILE A 111 -14.31 10.55 5.59
CA ILE A 111 -12.84 10.44 5.44
C ILE A 111 -12.39 9.23 4.62
N GLY A 112 -13.29 8.30 4.29
CA GLY A 112 -12.99 7.04 3.61
C GLY A 112 -12.81 5.87 4.57
N ASP A 113 -12.90 4.65 4.02
CA ASP A 113 -12.86 3.41 4.80
C ASP A 113 -11.50 3.19 5.49
N GLU A 114 -10.39 3.34 4.77
CA GLU A 114 -9.04 3.11 5.34
C GLU A 114 -8.69 4.11 6.47
N PRO A 115 -8.92 5.43 6.33
CA PRO A 115 -8.70 6.37 7.43
C PRO A 115 -9.61 6.08 8.63
N MET A 116 -10.88 5.74 8.39
CA MET A 116 -11.79 5.40 9.48
C MET A 116 -11.34 4.14 10.24
N GLN A 117 -10.81 3.13 9.53
CA GLN A 117 -10.22 1.96 10.15
C GLN A 117 -9.06 2.34 11.10
N PHE A 118 -8.16 3.24 10.68
CA PHE A 118 -7.09 3.70 11.55
C PHE A 118 -7.61 4.47 12.76
N HIS A 119 -8.62 5.32 12.57
CA HIS A 119 -9.20 6.12 13.65
C HIS A 119 -9.85 5.24 14.73
N GLN A 120 -10.57 4.21 14.31
CA GLN A 120 -11.20 3.25 15.23
C GLN A 120 -10.17 2.37 15.95
N LYS A 121 -9.14 1.90 15.23
CA LYS A 121 -8.16 0.96 15.77
C LYS A 121 -7.15 1.64 16.70
N PHE A 122 -6.85 2.93 16.49
CA PHE A 122 -5.84 3.67 17.22
C PHE A 122 -6.40 5.00 17.76
N PRO A 123 -7.18 5.00 18.85
CA PRO A 123 -7.83 6.22 19.36
C PRO A 123 -6.85 7.31 19.82
N GLY A 124 -5.57 6.98 20.00
CA GLY A 124 -4.52 7.92 20.42
C GLY A 124 -3.74 8.63 19.31
N ILE A 125 -4.05 8.37 18.03
CA ILE A 125 -3.35 9.00 16.89
C ILE A 125 -4.23 10.04 16.20
N THR A 126 -3.60 11.02 15.56
CA THR A 126 -4.31 11.94 14.67
C THR A 126 -4.50 11.27 13.32
N VAL A 127 -5.74 11.12 12.86
CA VAL A 127 -6.03 10.65 11.50
C VAL A 127 -6.52 11.81 10.67
N ALA A 128 -5.80 12.14 9.61
CA ALA A 128 -6.11 13.24 8.72
C ALA A 128 -6.24 12.79 7.26
N VAL A 129 -7.04 13.54 6.51
CA VAL A 129 -7.23 13.36 5.07
C VAL A 129 -7.13 14.70 4.35
N GLY A 130 -6.53 14.70 3.18
CA GLY A 130 -6.48 15.89 2.33
C GLY A 130 -5.79 15.60 1.00
N GLU A 131 -6.39 16.04 -0.11
CA GLU A 131 -5.85 15.76 -1.45
C GLU A 131 -4.43 16.34 -1.62
N GLU A 132 -4.25 17.57 -1.16
CA GLU A 132 -3.00 18.32 -1.26
C GLU A 132 -2.16 18.19 0.03
N ARG A 133 -1.23 17.24 0.02
CA ARG A 133 -0.36 16.95 1.17
C ARG A 133 0.46 18.16 1.62
N ILE A 134 0.88 18.99 0.66
CA ILE A 134 1.65 20.21 0.93
C ILE A 134 0.87 21.24 1.77
N VAL A 135 -0.46 21.24 1.66
CA VAL A 135 -1.35 22.11 2.43
C VAL A 135 -1.79 21.43 3.73
N ALA A 136 -2.06 20.13 3.69
CA ALA A 136 -2.54 19.37 4.84
C ALA A 136 -1.49 19.23 5.96
N ILE A 137 -0.21 19.06 5.64
CA ILE A 137 0.86 18.89 6.64
C ILE A 137 0.94 20.09 7.60
N PRO A 138 1.05 21.35 7.12
CA PRO A 138 1.00 22.52 8.00
C PRO A 138 -0.26 22.60 8.86
N GLN A 139 -1.42 22.20 8.32
CA GLN A 139 -2.68 22.24 9.08
C GLN A 139 -2.70 21.22 10.22
N ILE A 140 -2.15 20.01 10.00
CA ILE A 140 -1.95 19.02 11.07
C ILE A 140 -1.07 19.62 12.16
N LEU A 141 0.09 20.17 11.80
CA LEU A 141 1.04 20.72 12.78
C LEU A 141 0.48 21.96 13.52
N HIS A 142 -0.41 22.72 12.89
CA HIS A 142 -1.07 23.84 13.53
C HIS A 142 -2.16 23.39 14.53
N LEU A 143 -3.00 22.43 14.14
CA LEU A 143 -4.14 21.96 14.96
C LEU A 143 -3.75 20.90 16.00
N ARG A 144 -2.61 20.23 15.81
CA ARG A 144 -2.05 19.18 16.65
C ARG A 144 -0.53 19.42 16.82
N PRO A 145 -0.13 20.52 17.47
CA PRO A 145 1.29 20.90 17.61
C PRO A 145 2.12 19.88 18.39
N GLU A 146 1.49 18.98 19.14
CA GLU A 146 2.13 17.88 19.85
C GLU A 146 2.59 16.73 18.93
N THR A 147 2.18 16.72 17.66
CA THR A 147 2.55 15.68 16.68
C THR A 147 4.07 15.59 16.56
N ASN A 148 4.63 14.39 16.61
CA ASN A 148 6.07 14.15 16.47
C ASN A 148 6.46 13.54 15.12
N VAL A 149 5.52 12.87 14.45
CA VAL A 149 5.76 12.21 13.15
C VAL A 149 4.47 12.13 12.34
N ILE A 150 4.58 12.37 11.04
CA ILE A 150 3.48 12.21 10.08
C ILE A 150 3.80 11.03 9.15
N ILE A 151 2.89 10.07 9.04
CA ILE A 151 2.94 8.97 8.08
C ILE A 151 2.02 9.31 6.91
N LEU A 152 2.60 9.50 5.72
CA LEU A 152 1.86 9.73 4.49
C LEU A 152 1.50 8.39 3.83
N ASP A 153 0.21 8.16 3.64
CA ASP A 153 -0.29 6.96 2.97
C ASP A 153 -0.55 7.22 1.47
N ASP A 154 -0.13 6.26 0.65
CA ASP A 154 -0.07 6.27 -0.83
C ASP A 154 0.55 7.53 -1.44
N ALA A 155 1.60 8.09 -0.80
CA ALA A 155 2.15 9.39 -1.17
C ALA A 155 3.41 9.35 -2.05
N PHE A 156 3.87 8.17 -2.49
CA PHE A 156 5.13 8.04 -3.24
C PHE A 156 5.14 8.81 -4.58
N GLN A 157 3.96 9.00 -5.19
CA GLN A 157 3.75 9.77 -6.41
C GLN A 157 3.59 11.27 -6.15
N HIS A 158 3.29 11.68 -4.91
CA HIS A 158 3.10 13.07 -4.51
C HIS A 158 4.46 13.78 -4.31
N ARG A 159 5.17 14.01 -5.41
CA ARG A 159 6.53 14.60 -5.43
C ARG A 159 6.60 16.03 -4.88
N HIS A 160 5.47 16.73 -4.75
CA HIS A 160 5.40 18.05 -4.13
C HIS A 160 5.80 18.05 -2.65
N VAL A 161 5.81 16.89 -1.98
CA VAL A 161 6.30 16.73 -0.61
C VAL A 161 7.53 15.84 -0.61
N LYS A 162 8.63 16.36 -0.04
CA LYS A 162 9.84 15.59 0.24
C LYS A 162 9.74 15.04 1.66
N ALA A 163 9.43 13.75 1.77
CA ALA A 163 9.52 13.03 3.04
C ALA A 163 10.98 12.76 3.42
N GLY A 164 11.26 12.67 4.73
CA GLY A 164 12.59 12.33 5.23
C GLY A 164 12.91 10.83 5.10
N LEU A 165 11.87 9.99 5.03
CA LEU A 165 11.98 8.56 4.80
C LEU A 165 10.87 8.08 3.86
N ASN A 166 11.25 7.51 2.72
CA ASN A 166 10.36 6.91 1.74
C ASN A 166 10.48 5.39 1.75
N ILE A 167 9.37 4.72 2.03
CA ILE A 167 9.22 3.28 2.04
C ILE A 167 8.38 2.88 0.82
N LEU A 168 9.01 2.16 -0.10
CA LEU A 168 8.37 1.66 -1.31
C LEU A 168 7.95 0.20 -1.12
N LEU A 169 6.69 -0.10 -1.40
CA LEU A 169 6.15 -1.45 -1.36
C LEU A 169 6.04 -2.05 -2.77
N THR A 170 6.37 -3.34 -2.88
CA THR A 170 6.19 -4.13 -4.10
C THR A 170 5.68 -5.53 -3.74
N ASP A 171 4.79 -6.10 -4.56
CA ASP A 171 4.24 -7.44 -4.30
C ASP A 171 5.21 -8.50 -4.84
N TYR A 172 5.54 -9.51 -4.04
CA TYR A 172 6.40 -10.64 -4.43
C TYR A 172 6.00 -11.25 -5.78
N LYS A 173 4.69 -11.38 -6.06
CA LYS A 173 4.19 -11.98 -7.32
C LYS A 173 4.17 -11.01 -8.49
N ASN A 174 4.13 -9.70 -8.22
CA ASN A 174 4.09 -8.65 -9.24
C ASN A 174 5.08 -7.54 -8.88
N LEU A 175 6.37 -7.85 -8.99
CA LEU A 175 7.43 -6.87 -8.75
C LEU A 175 7.31 -5.73 -9.77
N PHE A 176 7.60 -4.50 -9.34
CA PHE A 176 7.53 -3.34 -10.23
C PHE A 176 8.50 -3.41 -11.42
N THR A 177 9.52 -4.27 -11.34
CA THR A 177 10.49 -4.57 -12.39
C THR A 177 9.92 -5.43 -13.52
N ARG A 178 8.84 -6.18 -13.26
CA ARG A 178 8.27 -7.18 -14.17
C ARG A 178 6.97 -6.74 -14.84
N ASP A 179 6.51 -5.53 -14.57
CA ASP A 179 5.22 -5.03 -15.02
C ASP A 179 5.36 -3.86 -16.01
N LEU A 180 4.27 -3.55 -16.70
CA LEU A 180 4.19 -2.48 -17.68
C LEU A 180 3.48 -1.25 -17.09
N MET A 181 3.73 -0.10 -17.70
CA MET A 181 2.98 1.12 -17.43
C MET A 181 1.49 0.92 -17.73
N LEU A 182 0.63 1.63 -17.00
CA LEU A 182 -0.79 1.74 -17.33
C LEU A 182 -0.97 2.31 -18.76
N PRO A 183 -1.98 1.87 -19.52
CA PRO A 183 -3.01 0.88 -19.15
C PRO A 183 -2.69 -0.59 -19.47
N ALA A 184 -1.54 -0.93 -20.07
CA ALA A 184 -1.19 -2.31 -20.42
C ALA A 184 -0.66 -3.13 -19.23
N GLY A 185 -0.22 -2.47 -18.15
CA GLY A 185 0.10 -3.09 -16.87
C GLY A 185 -0.37 -2.24 -15.70
N ASP A 186 0.08 -2.55 -14.50
CA ASP A 186 -0.41 -1.90 -13.30
C ASP A 186 0.49 -0.73 -12.85
N LEU A 187 1.62 -0.47 -13.50
CA LEU A 187 2.52 0.61 -13.07
C LEU A 187 1.93 2.01 -13.34
N ARG A 188 1.77 2.77 -12.26
CA ARG A 188 1.41 4.19 -12.24
C ARG A 188 2.62 5.11 -12.36
N ASP A 189 3.80 4.61 -12.02
CA ASP A 189 5.05 5.35 -12.11
C ASP A 189 6.15 4.44 -12.69
N VAL A 190 7.19 5.04 -13.25
CA VAL A 190 8.28 4.28 -13.87
C VAL A 190 9.12 3.54 -12.84
N PRO A 191 9.66 2.35 -13.17
CA PRO A 191 10.51 1.59 -12.25
C PRO A 191 11.69 2.39 -11.67
N SER A 192 12.27 3.30 -12.47
CA SER A 192 13.37 4.17 -12.02
C SER A 192 13.00 5.11 -10.87
N SER A 193 11.71 5.37 -10.64
CA SER A 193 11.22 6.15 -9.51
C SER A 193 11.50 5.46 -8.17
N SER A 194 11.80 4.16 -8.15
CA SER A 194 12.21 3.42 -6.95
C SER A 194 13.46 3.98 -6.30
N ARG A 195 14.32 4.67 -7.06
CA ARG A 195 15.56 5.31 -6.58
C ARG A 195 15.35 6.38 -5.50
N ARG A 196 14.11 6.85 -5.33
CA ARG A 196 13.72 7.83 -4.30
C ARG A 196 13.38 7.19 -2.96
N ALA A 197 13.30 5.86 -2.90
CA ALA A 197 13.00 5.13 -1.68
C ALA A 197 14.28 4.89 -0.89
N GLU A 198 14.27 5.09 0.42
CA GLU A 198 15.35 4.63 1.30
C GLU A 198 15.16 3.16 1.67
N ILE A 199 13.91 2.68 1.67
CA ILE A 199 13.55 1.30 1.99
C ILE A 199 12.62 0.76 0.89
N ILE A 200 12.89 -0.45 0.42
CA ILE A 200 11.99 -1.21 -0.44
C ILE A 200 11.56 -2.47 0.32
N VAL A 201 10.26 -2.67 0.46
CA VAL A 201 9.69 -3.88 1.08
C VAL A 201 9.00 -4.71 0.02
N VAL A 202 9.49 -5.94 -0.16
CA VAL A 202 8.81 -6.98 -0.94
C VAL A 202 7.77 -7.61 -0.03
N THR A 203 6.51 -7.44 -0.36
CA THR A 203 5.35 -7.82 0.44
C THR A 203 4.72 -9.10 -0.07
N LYS A 204 3.93 -9.76 0.79
CA LYS A 204 3.24 -11.03 0.48
C LYS A 204 4.19 -12.16 0.08
N CYS A 205 5.37 -12.14 0.68
CA CYS A 205 6.34 -13.21 0.56
C CYS A 205 5.76 -14.53 1.07
N PRO A 206 6.02 -15.66 0.41
CA PRO A 206 5.86 -16.98 1.01
C PRO A 206 6.69 -17.11 2.29
N SER A 207 6.17 -17.84 3.27
CA SER A 207 6.83 -18.07 4.56
C SER A 207 8.08 -18.94 4.46
N ASP A 208 8.15 -19.76 3.41
CA ASP A 208 9.21 -20.73 3.13
C ASP A 208 10.25 -20.21 2.12
N MET A 209 10.35 -18.88 1.93
CA MET A 209 11.26 -18.28 0.97
C MET A 209 12.73 -18.54 1.32
N THR A 210 13.46 -19.09 0.36
CA THR A 210 14.89 -19.38 0.48
C THR A 210 15.74 -18.12 0.35
N GLU A 211 16.95 -18.13 0.91
CA GLU A 211 17.91 -17.02 0.73
C GLU A 211 18.30 -16.82 -0.74
N GLN A 212 18.31 -17.89 -1.55
CA GLN A 212 18.56 -17.78 -2.98
C GLN A 212 17.47 -16.98 -3.70
N GLU A 213 16.19 -17.22 -3.38
CA GLU A 213 15.09 -16.46 -3.95
C GLU A 213 15.13 -14.99 -3.56
N LYS A 214 15.45 -14.69 -2.29
CA LYS A 214 15.65 -13.32 -1.82
C LYS A 214 16.78 -12.63 -2.59
N ASN A 215 17.92 -13.30 -2.75
CA ASN A 215 19.06 -12.76 -3.49
C ASN A 215 18.75 -12.52 -4.98
N ASN A 216 17.99 -13.41 -5.61
CA ASN A 216 17.54 -13.22 -6.99
C ASN A 216 16.66 -11.96 -7.12
N ILE A 217 15.74 -11.74 -6.18
CA ILE A 217 14.87 -10.55 -6.16
C ILE A 217 15.69 -9.27 -5.90
N ILE A 218 16.63 -9.30 -4.95
CA ILE A 218 17.53 -8.16 -4.68
C ILE A 218 18.31 -7.80 -5.94
N THR A 219 18.84 -8.80 -6.63
CA THR A 219 19.61 -8.61 -7.89
C THR A 219 18.72 -8.00 -8.98
N GLU A 220 17.48 -8.47 -9.11
CA GLU A 220 16.53 -7.93 -10.08
C GLU A 220 16.11 -6.47 -9.77
N ILE A 221 15.86 -6.16 -8.49
CA ILE A 221 15.53 -4.80 -8.04
C ILE A 221 16.71 -3.85 -8.26
N ASN A 222 17.95 -4.35 -8.13
CA ASN A 222 19.19 -3.60 -8.28
C ASN A 222 19.20 -2.30 -7.43
N PRO A 223 19.12 -2.42 -6.09
CA PRO A 223 19.04 -1.28 -5.19
C PRO A 223 20.28 -0.40 -5.26
N LYS A 224 20.09 0.90 -5.00
CA LYS A 224 21.21 1.82 -4.75
C LYS A 224 21.88 1.51 -3.40
N PRO A 225 23.15 1.92 -3.20
CA PRO A 225 23.89 1.60 -1.98
C PRO A 225 23.22 2.04 -0.67
N HIS A 226 22.40 3.09 -0.69
CA HIS A 226 21.66 3.58 0.47
C HIS A 226 20.35 2.83 0.73
N GLN A 227 19.84 2.08 -0.26
CA GLN A 227 18.53 1.44 -0.19
C GLN A 227 18.60 0.13 0.55
N LYS A 228 17.69 -0.07 1.50
CA LYS A 228 17.54 -1.33 2.22
C LYS A 228 16.38 -2.13 1.65
N ILE A 229 16.58 -3.42 1.45
CA ILE A 229 15.53 -4.35 1.00
C ILE A 229 15.07 -5.19 2.19
N TYR A 230 13.76 -5.27 2.39
CA TYR A 230 13.14 -6.18 3.35
C TYR A 230 12.09 -7.06 2.67
N PHE A 231 11.82 -8.20 3.27
CA PHE A 231 10.81 -9.15 2.83
C PHE A 231 9.77 -9.30 3.94
N ALA A 232 8.49 -9.21 3.58
CA ALA A 232 7.38 -9.26 4.51
C ALA A 232 6.34 -10.29 4.06
N GLU A 233 5.99 -11.20 4.96
CA GLU A 233 4.88 -12.13 4.80
C GLU A 233 3.59 -11.57 5.39
N ILE A 234 2.45 -12.14 5.00
CA ILE A 234 1.16 -11.87 5.65
C ILE A 234 0.89 -13.05 6.58
N VAL A 235 0.78 -12.75 7.87
CA VAL A 235 0.34 -13.70 8.89
C VAL A 235 -1.11 -13.36 9.25
N TYR A 236 -2.00 -14.34 9.17
CA TYR A 236 -3.39 -14.20 9.59
C TYR A 236 -3.50 -14.51 11.08
N ASP A 237 -4.26 -13.67 11.79
CA ASP A 237 -4.55 -13.89 13.20
C ASP A 237 -5.62 -14.97 13.40
N GLN A 238 -5.83 -15.39 14.64
CA GLN A 238 -6.90 -16.33 14.98
C GLN A 238 -8.27 -15.72 14.65
N PRO A 239 -9.17 -16.50 14.02
CA PRO A 239 -10.55 -16.09 13.85
C PRO A 239 -11.17 -15.73 15.19
N TYR A 240 -12.03 -14.72 15.22
CA TYR A 240 -12.77 -14.32 16.41
C TYR A 240 -14.20 -13.93 16.04
N HIS A 241 -15.08 -14.00 17.04
CA HIS A 241 -16.48 -13.63 16.86
C HIS A 241 -16.62 -12.10 16.80
N VAL A 242 -17.21 -11.57 15.72
CA VAL A 242 -17.24 -10.12 15.40
C VAL A 242 -17.85 -9.27 16.52
N PHE A 243 -18.89 -9.75 17.21
CA PHE A 243 -19.58 -8.98 18.24
C PHE A 243 -18.97 -9.13 19.65
N SER A 244 -18.53 -10.34 20.00
CA SER A 244 -18.02 -10.62 21.36
C SER A 244 -16.50 -10.49 21.46
N GLN A 245 -15.82 -10.36 20.33
CA GLN A 245 -14.35 -10.31 20.21
C GLN A 245 -13.65 -11.53 20.83
N GLN A 246 -14.40 -12.62 21.06
CA GLN A 246 -13.86 -13.86 21.62
C GLN A 246 -13.18 -14.67 20.52
N PRO A 247 -11.97 -15.21 20.75
CA PRO A 247 -11.31 -16.12 19.82
C PRO A 247 -12.21 -17.31 19.49
N GLY A 248 -12.23 -17.70 18.22
CA GLY A 248 -12.94 -18.86 17.71
C GLY A 248 -11.97 -19.83 17.05
N GLN A 249 -12.29 -21.12 17.13
CA GLN A 249 -11.59 -22.15 16.38
C GLN A 249 -12.44 -22.57 15.19
N LEU A 250 -11.82 -22.63 14.02
CA LEU A 250 -12.43 -23.26 12.86
C LEU A 250 -12.09 -24.75 12.93
N HIS A 251 -13.12 -25.58 12.78
CA HIS A 251 -12.94 -27.03 12.71
C HIS A 251 -13.14 -27.47 11.26
N THR A 252 -12.35 -28.44 10.82
CA THR A 252 -12.36 -28.99 9.45
C THR A 252 -13.72 -29.56 9.01
N GLU A 253 -14.61 -29.88 9.96
CA GLU A 253 -15.95 -30.39 9.68
C GLU A 253 -17.00 -29.30 9.47
N GLN A 254 -16.66 -28.03 9.72
CA GLN A 254 -17.60 -26.92 9.61
C GLN A 254 -17.72 -26.41 8.17
N GLN A 255 -18.95 -26.20 7.71
CA GLN A 255 -19.21 -25.48 6.48
C GLN A 255 -19.20 -23.97 6.77
N VAL A 256 -18.23 -23.27 6.18
CA VAL A 256 -18.07 -21.83 6.36
C VAL A 256 -18.49 -21.08 5.09
N LEU A 257 -19.38 -20.10 5.24
CA LEU A 257 -19.64 -19.11 4.20
C LEU A 257 -18.64 -17.96 4.34
N LEU A 258 -17.69 -17.87 3.40
CA LEU A 258 -16.72 -16.78 3.35
C LEU A 258 -17.29 -15.57 2.59
N LEU A 259 -17.46 -14.44 3.28
CA LEU A 259 -17.81 -13.15 2.69
C LEU A 259 -16.60 -12.21 2.69
N CYS A 260 -16.19 -11.71 1.52
CA CYS A 260 -15.02 -10.83 1.37
C CYS A 260 -15.34 -9.58 0.56
N GLY A 261 -15.04 -8.41 1.10
CA GLY A 261 -15.11 -7.10 0.41
C GLY A 261 -13.77 -6.60 -0.14
N ILE A 262 -12.88 -7.50 -0.59
CA ILE A 262 -11.52 -7.16 -1.03
C ILE A 262 -11.25 -7.57 -2.48
N ALA A 263 -10.30 -6.89 -3.12
CA ALA A 263 -9.99 -7.12 -4.53
C ALA A 263 -9.50 -8.55 -4.86
N ASN A 264 -8.81 -9.21 -3.92
CA ASN A 264 -8.33 -10.59 -4.11
C ASN A 264 -8.52 -11.43 -2.84
N PRO A 265 -9.59 -12.23 -2.73
CA PRO A 265 -9.86 -13.07 -1.56
C PRO A 265 -9.07 -14.38 -1.54
N LYS A 266 -8.35 -14.72 -2.62
CA LYS A 266 -7.70 -16.02 -2.77
C LYS A 266 -6.73 -16.37 -1.63
N PRO A 267 -5.83 -15.48 -1.17
CA PRO A 267 -4.90 -15.82 -0.08
C PRO A 267 -5.61 -16.20 1.22
N LEU A 268 -6.70 -15.48 1.57
CA LEU A 268 -7.49 -15.79 2.75
C LEU A 268 -8.22 -17.12 2.60
N LYS A 269 -8.80 -17.39 1.42
CA LYS A 269 -9.41 -18.68 1.13
C LYS A 269 -8.41 -19.82 1.26
N ASP A 270 -7.22 -19.68 0.66
CA ASP A 270 -6.17 -20.70 0.71
C ASP A 270 -5.73 -20.96 2.16
N PHE A 271 -5.62 -19.92 3.00
CA PHE A 271 -5.35 -20.03 4.43
C PHE A 271 -6.44 -20.80 5.18
N LEU A 272 -7.71 -20.42 5.00
CA LEU A 272 -8.86 -21.06 5.65
C LEU A 272 -9.12 -22.50 5.19
N THR A 273 -8.60 -22.92 4.04
CA THR A 273 -8.72 -24.31 3.58
C THR A 273 -7.59 -25.22 4.06
N LYS A 274 -6.51 -24.65 4.61
CA LYS A 274 -5.39 -25.41 5.17
C LYS A 274 -5.56 -25.70 6.67
N HIS A 275 -6.49 -25.01 7.33
CA HIS A 275 -6.83 -25.11 8.74
C HIS A 275 -8.29 -25.55 8.89
#